data_AF-A0A1Y3B2F1-F1
#
_entry.id   AF-A0A1Y3B2F1-F1
#
_cell.length_a   1.000
_cell.length_b   1.000
_cell.length_c   1.000
_cell.angle_alpha   90.00
_cell.angle_beta   90.00
_cell.angle_gamma   90.00
#
_symmetry.space_group_name_H-M   'P 1'
#
loop_
_entity.id
_entity.type
_entity.pdbx_description
1 polymer ?
#
loop_
_entity_poly.entity_id
_entity_poly.type
_entity_poly.pdbx_seq_one_letter_code
_entity_poly.pdbx_strand_id
1 'polypeptide(L)'
;MFSLNRLWLLFWKNYKLRIRHPWILLFEIAVPCLFTIILVVVRSITTFDRITNTTTFQQREIQGLSVIYEFQNKLVLFGPRTNKTIELMNIFSTLTQGIKVKDFETEDEMVDYYVQKDSDSIRCGVWFNTLTNDSLDFKLRFSFAPKALSNDFEFTQVNQFTWLTARNFPMFQKPGPRTPSSDEGGPPGYLSNGFLFIQHYISRAYAYQQKPIETRKFFNHVHSYNVLRFPYPPYNNDQFMFSLQFMFPMIMMIISV
;
A
#
# COMPACT_ATOMS: atom_id res chain seq x y z
N MET A 1 -8.22 28.48 54.29
CA MET A 1 -8.24 27.31 55.21
C MET A 1 -9.46 26.40 55.02
N PHE A 2 -10.67 26.90 54.74
CA PHE A 2 -11.91 26.09 54.60
C PHE A 2 -11.96 25.09 53.41
N SER A 3 -11.20 25.34 52.34
CA SER A 3 -11.18 24.46 51.15
C SER A 3 -10.58 23.08 51.43
N LEU A 4 -9.50 23.03 52.22
CA LEU A 4 -8.78 21.79 52.55
C LEU A 4 -9.61 20.86 53.45
N ASN A 5 -10.34 21.41 54.41
CA ASN A 5 -11.20 20.61 55.29
C ASN A 5 -12.37 19.98 54.51
N ARG A 6 -12.94 20.70 53.54
CA ARG A 6 -13.98 20.16 52.65
C ARG A 6 -13.41 19.08 51.72
N LEU A 7 -12.22 19.30 51.16
CA LEU A 7 -11.53 18.31 50.34
C LEU A 7 -11.21 17.04 51.14
N TRP A 8 -10.71 17.17 52.38
CA TRP A 8 -10.46 16.05 53.28
C TRP A 8 -11.72 15.24 53.57
N LEU A 9 -12.83 15.91 53.88
CA LEU A 9 -14.13 15.25 54.10
C LEU A 9 -14.60 14.49 52.86
N LEU A 10 -14.38 15.03 51.66
CA LEU A 10 -14.70 14.36 50.40
C LEU A 10 -13.81 13.13 50.18
N PHE A 11 -12.50 13.22 50.42
CA PHE A 11 -11.59 12.07 50.37
C PHE A 11 -11.98 10.99 51.36
N TRP A 12 -12.27 11.35 52.60
CA TRP A 12 -12.69 10.41 53.64
C TRP A 12 -14.01 9.72 53.29
N LYS A 13 -14.98 10.49 52.77
CA LYS A 13 -16.25 9.93 52.28
C LYS A 13 -16.01 8.93 51.14
N ASN A 14 -15.23 9.30 50.13
CA ASN A 14 -14.93 8.43 48.98
C ASN A 14 -14.14 7.18 49.41
N TYR A 15 -13.18 7.32 50.30
CA TYR A 15 -12.41 6.21 50.86
C TYR A 15 -13.30 5.21 51.61
N LYS A 16 -14.18 5.71 52.50
CA LYS A 16 -15.13 4.88 53.24
C LYS A 16 -16.15 4.21 52.33
N LEU A 17 -16.56 4.90 51.26
CA LEU A 17 -17.43 4.33 50.23
C LEU A 17 -16.74 3.16 49.51
N ARG A 18 -15.46 3.31 49.14
CA ARG A 18 -14.68 2.28 48.46
C ARG A 18 -14.45 1.04 49.32
N ILE A 19 -14.16 1.20 50.61
CA ILE A 19 -14.03 0.07 51.56
C ILE A 19 -15.32 -0.76 51.70
N ARG A 20 -16.49 -0.12 51.53
CA ARG A 20 -17.80 -0.80 51.65
C ARG A 20 -18.15 -1.65 50.42
N HIS A 21 -17.39 -1.53 49.33
CA HIS A 21 -17.54 -2.33 48.13
C HIS A 21 -16.26 -3.16 47.87
N PRO A 22 -15.96 -4.16 48.71
CA PRO A 22 -14.69 -4.89 48.65
C PRO A 22 -14.48 -5.62 47.31
N TRP A 23 -15.56 -6.08 46.67
CA TRP A 23 -15.50 -6.71 45.35
C TRP A 23 -15.07 -5.73 44.25
N ILE A 24 -15.59 -4.51 44.26
CA ILE A 24 -15.20 -3.47 43.29
C ILE A 24 -13.72 -3.13 43.47
N LEU A 25 -13.29 -2.94 44.73
CA LEU A 25 -11.88 -2.67 45.05
C LEU A 25 -10.95 -3.84 44.66
N LEU A 26 -11.40 -5.08 44.85
CA LEU A 26 -10.67 -6.27 44.39
C LEU A 26 -10.49 -6.24 42.86
N PHE A 27 -11.55 -5.99 42.09
CA PHE A 27 -11.47 -5.91 40.64
C PHE A 27 -10.59 -4.75 40.16
N GLU A 28 -10.71 -3.57 40.77
CA GLU A 28 -9.89 -2.40 40.45
C GLU A 28 -8.39 -2.64 40.64
N ILE A 29 -7.99 -3.55 41.55
CA ILE A 29 -6.59 -3.93 41.76
C ILE A 29 -6.21 -5.14 40.89
N ALA A 30 -7.07 -6.15 40.84
CA ALA A 30 -6.81 -7.40 40.15
C ALA A 30 -6.68 -7.20 38.64
N VAL A 31 -7.46 -6.30 38.05
CA VAL A 31 -7.45 -6.05 36.60
C VAL A 31 -6.12 -5.43 36.13
N PRO A 32 -5.60 -4.34 36.72
CA PRO A 32 -4.26 -3.85 36.41
C PRO A 32 -3.16 -4.90 36.62
N CYS A 33 -3.22 -5.67 37.71
CA CYS A 33 -2.26 -6.74 37.97
C CYS A 33 -2.32 -7.87 36.92
N LEU A 34 -3.52 -8.24 36.48
CA LEU A 34 -3.69 -9.21 35.40
C LEU A 34 -3.07 -8.67 34.11
N PHE A 35 -3.31 -7.41 33.77
CA PHE A 35 -2.75 -6.81 32.56
C PHE A 35 -1.23 -6.69 32.58
N THR A 36 -0.63 -6.36 33.72
CA THR A 36 0.85 -6.35 33.83
C THR A 36 1.41 -7.76 33.62
N ILE A 37 0.78 -8.79 34.19
CA ILE A 37 1.16 -10.19 33.93
C ILE A 37 1.06 -10.52 32.44
N ILE A 38 -0.05 -10.17 31.78
CA ILE A 38 -0.22 -10.41 30.34
C ILE A 38 0.87 -9.69 29.53
N LEU A 39 1.17 -8.42 29.83
CA LEU A 39 2.22 -7.67 29.13
C LEU A 39 3.60 -8.31 29.30
N VAL A 40 3.92 -8.79 30.50
CA VAL A 40 5.19 -9.51 30.77
C VAL A 40 5.25 -10.80 29.97
N VAL A 41 4.17 -11.58 29.93
CA VAL A 41 4.09 -12.80 29.12
C VAL A 41 4.26 -12.49 27.64
N VAL A 42 3.54 -11.50 27.10
CA VAL A 42 3.66 -11.06 25.71
C VAL A 42 5.11 -10.65 25.41
N ARG A 43 5.73 -9.83 26.28
CA ARG A 43 7.14 -9.43 26.12
C ARG A 43 8.09 -10.62 26.11
N SER A 44 7.78 -11.67 26.87
CA SER A 44 8.60 -12.88 26.96
C SER A 44 8.50 -13.78 25.72
N ILE A 45 7.39 -13.75 25.00
CA ILE A 45 7.18 -14.58 23.79
C ILE A 45 7.53 -13.86 22.49
N THR A 46 7.54 -12.53 22.48
CA THR A 46 7.88 -11.72 21.31
C THR A 46 9.39 -11.57 21.14
N THR A 47 9.85 -11.57 19.88
CA THR A 47 11.25 -11.33 19.54
C THR A 47 11.59 -9.84 19.54
N PHE A 48 12.87 -9.54 19.81
CA PHE A 48 13.46 -8.22 19.66
C PHE A 48 14.77 -8.37 18.90
N ASP A 49 14.80 -7.91 17.65
CA ASP A 49 15.99 -7.96 16.81
C ASP A 49 16.44 -6.54 16.44
N ARG A 50 17.72 -6.23 16.66
CA ARG A 50 18.30 -4.94 16.26
C ARG A 50 19.01 -5.10 14.93
N ILE A 51 18.46 -4.50 13.88
CA ILE A 51 19.05 -4.50 12.54
C ILE A 51 19.88 -3.23 12.40
N THR A 52 21.20 -3.39 12.49
CA THR A 52 22.17 -2.28 12.44
C THR A 52 22.57 -1.88 11.04
N ASN A 53 22.45 -2.79 10.07
CA ASN A 53 22.79 -2.55 8.68
C ASN A 53 21.57 -2.07 7.90
N THR A 54 21.81 -1.24 6.89
CA THR A 54 20.76 -0.83 5.94
C THR A 54 20.22 -2.06 5.23
N THR A 55 18.89 -2.20 5.21
CA THR A 55 18.24 -3.26 4.43
C THR A 55 18.21 -2.84 2.97
N THR A 56 18.95 -3.57 2.14
CA THR A 56 19.00 -3.38 0.68
C THR A 56 18.16 -4.43 -0.03
N PHE A 57 17.76 -4.11 -1.26
CA PHE A 57 16.92 -4.96 -2.09
C PHE A 57 17.63 -5.24 -3.42
N GLN A 58 17.22 -6.30 -4.10
CA GLN A 58 17.75 -6.62 -5.41
C GLN A 58 17.09 -5.77 -6.50
N GLN A 59 17.90 -5.48 -7.52
CA GLN A 59 17.45 -4.80 -8.71
C GLN A 59 16.57 -5.74 -9.55
N ARG A 60 15.48 -5.21 -10.09
CA ARG A 60 14.51 -5.98 -10.90
C ARG A 60 14.26 -5.32 -12.23
N GLU A 61 14.13 -6.11 -13.28
CA GLU A 61 13.86 -5.60 -14.63
C GLU A 61 12.38 -5.21 -14.78
N ILE A 62 12.11 -4.02 -15.34
CA ILE A 62 10.74 -3.59 -15.65
C ILE A 62 10.17 -4.40 -16.81
N GLN A 63 11.02 -4.80 -17.75
CA GLN A 63 10.67 -5.55 -18.97
C GLN A 63 10.82 -7.06 -18.77
N GLY A 64 10.67 -7.53 -17.53
CA GLY A 64 10.75 -8.95 -17.22
C GLY A 64 9.76 -9.77 -18.05
N LEU A 65 10.19 -10.95 -18.47
CA LEU A 65 9.40 -11.88 -19.28
C LEU A 65 8.02 -12.19 -18.65
N SER A 66 7.96 -12.26 -17.32
CA SER A 66 6.71 -12.46 -16.57
C SER A 66 5.69 -11.35 -16.82
N VAL A 67 6.12 -10.09 -16.82
CA VAL A 67 5.24 -8.95 -17.08
C VAL A 67 4.76 -8.99 -18.52
N ILE A 68 5.64 -9.26 -19.49
CA ILE A 68 5.24 -9.35 -20.91
C ILE A 68 4.16 -10.42 -21.13
N TYR A 69 4.32 -11.60 -20.52
CA TYR A 69 3.30 -12.65 -20.57
C TYR A 69 1.97 -12.22 -19.94
N GLU A 70 2.00 -11.46 -18.85
CA GLU A 70 0.77 -10.97 -18.24
C GLU A 70 -0.03 -10.06 -19.16
N PHE A 71 0.64 -9.24 -19.98
CA PHE A 71 -0.01 -8.33 -20.93
C PHE A 71 -0.28 -8.95 -22.30
N GLN A 72 0.21 -10.16 -22.58
CA GLN A 72 -0.01 -10.83 -23.85
C GLN A 72 -1.50 -11.08 -24.10
N ASN A 73 -1.99 -10.68 -25.27
CA ASN A 73 -3.40 -10.75 -25.67
C ASN A 73 -4.36 -9.98 -24.74
N LYS A 74 -3.86 -9.10 -23.89
CA LYS A 74 -4.69 -8.25 -23.03
C LYS A 74 -4.88 -6.87 -23.63
N LEU A 75 -5.88 -6.18 -23.08
CA LEU A 75 -6.32 -4.87 -23.51
C LEU A 75 -5.97 -3.81 -22.45
N VAL A 76 -5.45 -2.69 -22.93
CA VAL A 76 -5.29 -1.45 -22.14
C VAL A 76 -6.32 -0.44 -22.65
N LEU A 77 -7.18 0.03 -21.74
CA LEU A 77 -8.15 1.07 -22.04
C LEU A 77 -7.49 2.43 -21.86
N PHE A 78 -7.85 3.42 -22.67
CA PHE A 78 -7.42 4.78 -22.44
C PHE A 78 -8.45 5.84 -22.83
N GLY A 79 -8.32 7.04 -22.26
CA GLY A 79 -9.10 8.22 -22.61
C GLY A 79 -8.51 9.50 -22.00
N PRO A 80 -9.02 10.69 -22.33
CA PRO A 80 -10.08 10.93 -23.32
C PRO A 80 -9.55 10.82 -24.76
N ARG A 81 -10.41 10.43 -25.70
CA ARG A 81 -10.11 10.34 -27.14
C ARG A 81 -9.71 11.71 -27.70
N THR A 82 -8.42 11.90 -27.91
CA THR A 82 -7.86 13.06 -28.61
C THR A 82 -6.76 12.62 -29.57
N ASN A 83 -6.49 13.38 -30.64
CA ASN A 83 -5.44 13.05 -31.61
C ASN A 83 -4.08 12.79 -30.93
N LYS A 84 -3.72 13.60 -29.92
CA LYS A 84 -2.48 13.44 -29.16
C LYS A 84 -2.45 12.14 -28.35
N THR A 85 -3.54 11.81 -27.65
CA THR A 85 -3.61 10.55 -26.86
C THR A 85 -3.59 9.30 -27.74
N ILE A 86 -4.23 9.35 -28.92
CA ILE A 86 -4.24 8.25 -29.88
C ILE A 86 -2.83 8.03 -30.42
N GLU A 87 -2.15 9.10 -30.83
CA GLU A 87 -0.76 9.03 -31.29
C GLU A 87 0.16 8.45 -30.21
N LEU A 88 0.06 8.94 -28.97
CA LEU A 88 0.84 8.45 -27.84
C LEU A 88 0.58 6.95 -27.59
N MET A 89 -0.68 6.53 -27.59
CA MET A 89 -1.03 5.13 -27.31
C MET A 89 -0.71 4.19 -28.48
N ASN A 90 -0.66 4.70 -29.71
CA ASN A 90 -0.12 3.96 -30.86
C ASN A 90 1.40 3.73 -30.69
N ILE A 91 2.15 4.77 -30.32
CA ILE A 91 3.58 4.63 -29.99
C ILE A 91 3.74 3.62 -28.86
N PHE A 92 2.98 3.74 -27.77
CA PHE A 92 2.97 2.76 -26.68
C PHE A 92 2.76 1.32 -27.17
N SER A 93 1.77 1.07 -28.02
CA SER A 93 1.49 -0.27 -28.56
C SER A 93 2.66 -0.81 -29.38
N THR A 94 3.31 0.03 -30.20
CA THR A 94 4.51 -0.37 -30.95
C THR A 94 5.70 -0.70 -30.05
N LEU A 95 5.92 0.08 -29.00
CA LEU A 95 7.02 -0.12 -28.05
C LEU A 95 6.83 -1.36 -27.17
N THR A 96 5.57 -1.75 -26.94
CA THR A 96 5.19 -2.88 -26.08
C THR A 96 4.92 -4.17 -26.86
N GLN A 97 5.41 -4.27 -28.11
CA GLN A 97 5.26 -5.46 -28.96
C GLN A 97 3.80 -5.85 -29.26
N GLY A 98 2.92 -4.85 -29.39
CA GLY A 98 1.54 -5.06 -29.87
C GLY A 98 0.49 -5.29 -28.78
N ILE A 99 0.69 -4.78 -27.56
CA ILE A 99 -0.39 -4.71 -26.58
C ILE A 99 -1.57 -3.96 -27.21
N LYS A 100 -2.77 -4.56 -27.14
CA LYS A 100 -3.97 -3.97 -27.73
C LYS A 100 -4.45 -2.81 -26.87
N VAL A 101 -4.69 -1.67 -27.51
CA VAL A 101 -5.21 -0.47 -26.87
C VAL A 101 -6.61 -0.16 -27.37
N LYS A 102 -7.48 0.38 -26.51
CA LYS A 102 -8.82 0.83 -26.89
C LYS A 102 -9.12 2.18 -26.25
N ASP A 103 -9.56 3.11 -27.06
CA ASP A 103 -9.87 4.50 -26.71
C ASP A 103 -11.34 4.72 -26.35
N PHE A 104 -11.59 5.71 -25.49
CA PHE A 104 -12.92 6.14 -25.02
C PHE A 104 -12.99 7.67 -24.95
N GLU A 105 -14.18 8.22 -25.15
CA GLU A 105 -14.40 9.67 -25.07
C GLU A 105 -14.52 10.14 -23.63
N THR A 106 -15.26 9.40 -22.81
CA THR A 106 -15.52 9.72 -21.39
C THR A 106 -14.99 8.64 -20.45
N GLU A 107 -14.73 9.02 -19.19
CA GLU A 107 -14.26 8.08 -18.16
C GLU A 107 -15.39 7.07 -17.82
N ASP A 108 -16.64 7.53 -17.80
CA ASP A 108 -17.81 6.70 -17.51
C ASP A 108 -18.00 5.59 -18.56
N GLU A 109 -17.89 5.89 -19.86
CA GLU A 109 -17.94 4.87 -20.92
C GLU A 109 -16.85 3.82 -20.79
N MET A 110 -15.65 4.23 -20.38
CA MET A 110 -14.53 3.33 -20.15
C MET A 110 -14.81 2.39 -18.97
N VAL A 111 -15.40 2.92 -17.89
CA VAL A 111 -15.80 2.14 -16.71
C VAL A 111 -16.94 1.18 -17.07
N ASP A 112 -17.97 1.64 -17.77
CA ASP A 112 -19.09 0.81 -18.20
C ASP A 112 -18.61 -0.33 -19.10
N TYR A 113 -17.70 -0.04 -20.03
CA TYR A 113 -17.09 -1.07 -20.87
C TYR A 113 -16.27 -2.09 -20.05
N TYR A 114 -15.55 -1.64 -19.02
CA TYR A 114 -14.82 -2.54 -18.12
C TYR A 114 -15.76 -3.47 -17.36
N VAL A 115 -16.91 -2.97 -16.88
CA VAL A 115 -17.91 -3.74 -16.13
C VAL A 115 -18.66 -4.73 -17.03
N GLN A 116 -18.98 -4.34 -18.27
CA GLN A 116 -19.74 -5.18 -19.20
C GLN A 116 -18.89 -6.27 -19.87
N LYS A 117 -17.60 -6.02 -20.08
CA LYS A 117 -16.70 -6.97 -20.72
C LYS A 117 -16.10 -7.94 -19.70
N ASP A 118 -15.68 -9.11 -20.18
CA ASP A 118 -14.85 -10.01 -19.39
C ASP A 118 -13.60 -9.26 -18.86
N SER A 119 -13.63 -9.01 -17.55
CA SER A 119 -12.62 -8.31 -16.78
C SER A 119 -11.25 -8.97 -16.88
N ASP A 120 -11.17 -10.24 -17.29
CA ASP A 120 -9.92 -10.95 -17.52
C ASP A 120 -9.18 -10.55 -18.78
N SER A 121 -9.88 -9.99 -19.76
CA SER A 121 -9.25 -9.49 -20.98
C SER A 121 -8.59 -8.12 -20.81
N ILE A 122 -8.94 -7.37 -19.77
CA ILE A 122 -8.48 -5.99 -19.52
C ILE A 122 -7.47 -5.96 -18.39
N ARG A 123 -6.35 -5.23 -18.59
CA ARG A 123 -5.28 -5.12 -17.58
C ARG A 123 -5.25 -3.79 -16.86
N CYS A 124 -5.43 -2.70 -17.60
CA CYS A 124 -5.28 -1.36 -17.06
C CYS A 124 -6.16 -0.38 -17.84
N GLY A 125 -6.73 0.59 -17.12
CA GLY A 125 -7.30 1.81 -17.67
C GLY A 125 -6.36 2.99 -17.45
N VAL A 126 -6.18 3.81 -18.48
CA VAL A 126 -5.31 4.98 -18.48
C VAL A 126 -6.16 6.23 -18.76
N TRP A 127 -6.20 7.15 -17.82
CA TRP A 127 -6.92 8.41 -18.02
C TRP A 127 -5.95 9.60 -18.03
N PHE A 128 -5.83 10.28 -19.16
CA PHE A 128 -4.97 11.46 -19.31
C PHE A 128 -5.72 12.72 -18.87
N ASN A 129 -5.31 13.32 -17.76
CA ASN A 129 -5.87 14.60 -17.33
C ASN A 129 -5.27 15.75 -18.15
N THR A 130 -3.94 15.71 -18.35
CA THR A 130 -3.20 16.75 -19.07
C THR A 130 -2.19 16.11 -20.00
N LEU A 131 -2.25 16.47 -21.29
CA LEU A 131 -1.29 16.05 -22.31
C LEU A 131 -0.89 17.26 -23.16
N THR A 132 0.10 18.01 -22.68
CA THR A 132 0.69 19.14 -23.41
C THR A 132 2.09 18.77 -23.89
N ASN A 133 2.84 19.74 -24.41
CA ASN A 133 4.23 19.50 -24.81
C ASN A 133 5.18 19.51 -23.59
N ASP A 134 4.77 20.13 -22.49
CA ASP A 134 5.60 20.34 -21.30
C ASP A 134 5.14 19.53 -20.09
N SER A 135 3.88 19.10 -20.06
CA SER A 135 3.30 18.40 -18.91
C SER A 135 2.50 17.17 -19.36
N LEU A 136 2.80 16.05 -18.70
CA LEU A 136 2.08 14.79 -18.81
C LEU A 136 1.50 14.45 -17.43
N ASP A 137 0.18 14.43 -17.31
CA ASP A 137 -0.54 13.99 -16.11
C ASP A 137 -1.59 12.94 -16.50
N PHE A 138 -1.49 11.76 -15.88
CA PHE A 138 -2.39 10.65 -16.13
C PHE A 138 -2.61 9.79 -14.88
N LYS A 139 -3.75 9.12 -14.84
CA LYS A 139 -4.15 8.18 -13.81
C LYS A 139 -4.10 6.77 -14.38
N LEU A 140 -3.61 5.84 -13.59
CA LEU A 140 -3.66 4.41 -13.89
C LEU A 140 -4.66 3.72 -12.97
N ARG A 141 -5.49 2.86 -13.54
CA ARG A 141 -6.48 2.05 -12.83
C ARG A 141 -6.29 0.58 -13.19
N PHE A 142 -5.87 -0.22 -12.21
CA PHE A 142 -5.71 -1.66 -12.33
C PHE A 142 -6.92 -2.38 -11.74
N SER A 143 -7.12 -3.65 -12.11
CA SER A 143 -8.20 -4.46 -11.55
C SER A 143 -8.09 -4.58 -10.04
N PHE A 144 -9.23 -4.49 -9.36
CA PHE A 144 -9.33 -4.61 -7.90
C PHE A 144 -8.85 -5.96 -7.37
N ALA A 145 -9.14 -7.03 -8.11
CA ALA A 145 -8.73 -8.38 -7.75
C ALA A 145 -7.27 -8.63 -8.21
N PRO A 146 -6.37 -9.05 -7.30
CA PRO A 146 -5.03 -9.48 -7.64
C PRO A 146 -5.13 -10.89 -8.23
N LYS A 147 -4.89 -11.00 -9.54
CA LYS A 147 -5.17 -12.24 -10.28
C LYS A 147 -4.17 -13.37 -10.03
N ALA A 148 -3.13 -13.13 -9.23
CA ALA A 148 -2.26 -14.18 -8.70
C ALA A 148 -3.02 -15.17 -7.78
N LEU A 149 -4.26 -14.83 -7.38
CA LEU A 149 -5.10 -15.59 -6.45
C LEU A 149 -6.37 -16.15 -7.10
N SER A 150 -6.37 -16.40 -8.42
CA SER A 150 -7.57 -16.82 -9.17
C SER A 150 -8.29 -18.04 -8.60
N ASN A 151 -7.62 -18.84 -7.77
CA ASN A 151 -8.15 -20.10 -7.24
C ASN A 151 -8.51 -20.07 -5.75
N ASP A 152 -8.01 -19.10 -4.97
CA ASP A 152 -8.22 -19.03 -3.51
C ASP A 152 -8.68 -17.62 -3.10
N PHE A 153 -9.94 -17.31 -3.37
CA PHE A 153 -10.53 -16.00 -3.10
C PHE A 153 -10.90 -15.82 -1.62
N GLU A 154 -9.91 -15.82 -0.72
CA GLU A 154 -10.13 -15.48 0.68
C GLU A 154 -10.20 -13.95 0.86
N PHE A 155 -11.21 -13.46 1.60
CA PHE A 155 -11.38 -12.03 1.90
C PHE A 155 -10.15 -11.39 2.55
N THR A 156 -9.42 -12.17 3.36
CA THR A 156 -8.15 -11.79 4.00
C THR A 156 -7.06 -11.48 2.97
N GLN A 157 -7.02 -12.22 1.86
CA GLN A 157 -6.06 -12.01 0.78
C GLN A 157 -6.47 -10.83 -0.09
N VAL A 158 -7.76 -10.67 -0.43
CA VAL A 158 -8.24 -9.48 -1.16
C VAL A 158 -7.75 -8.20 -0.48
N ASN A 159 -7.93 -8.08 0.83
CA ASN A 159 -7.52 -6.89 1.58
C ASN A 159 -5.99 -6.65 1.60
N GLN A 160 -5.18 -7.70 1.52
CA GLN A 160 -3.71 -7.58 1.48
C GLN A 160 -3.18 -7.13 0.12
N PHE A 161 -3.84 -7.54 -0.94
CA PHE A 161 -3.38 -7.32 -2.30
C PHE A 161 -4.18 -6.22 -3.04
N THR A 162 -5.20 -5.63 -2.40
CA THR A 162 -5.85 -4.42 -2.89
C THR A 162 -4.94 -3.20 -2.72
N TRP A 163 -4.97 -2.31 -3.71
CA TRP A 163 -4.28 -1.04 -3.69
C TRP A 163 -5.01 -0.03 -2.79
N LEU A 164 -4.45 0.26 -1.62
CA LEU A 164 -5.01 1.21 -0.66
C LEU A 164 -4.54 2.65 -0.95
N THR A 165 -4.84 3.18 -2.13
CA THR A 165 -4.38 4.51 -2.59
C THR A 165 -5.03 5.68 -1.84
N ALA A 166 -6.12 5.43 -1.10
CA ALA A 166 -6.77 6.45 -0.27
C ALA A 166 -5.98 6.79 1.02
N ARG A 167 -4.92 6.05 1.34
CA ARG A 167 -4.13 6.24 2.56
C ARG A 167 -2.65 6.41 2.23
N ASN A 168 -2.03 7.45 2.79
CA ASN A 168 -0.58 7.66 2.68
C ASN A 168 0.22 6.71 3.58
N PHE A 169 -0.39 6.25 4.68
CA PHE A 169 0.24 5.37 5.66
C PHE A 169 -0.69 4.21 6.05
N PRO A 170 -0.14 3.03 6.38
CA PRO A 170 -0.95 1.95 6.92
C PRO A 170 -1.56 2.36 8.27
N MET A 171 -2.72 1.79 8.59
CA MET A 171 -3.41 2.04 9.87
C MET A 171 -2.54 1.67 11.07
N PHE A 172 -1.76 0.60 10.92
CA PHE A 172 -0.84 0.10 11.92
C PHE A 172 0.53 -0.04 11.28
N GLN A 173 1.52 0.63 11.85
CA GLN A 173 2.90 0.59 11.37
C GLN A 173 3.61 -0.57 12.07
N LYS A 174 3.98 -1.58 11.27
CA LYS A 174 4.88 -2.62 11.77
C LYS A 174 6.31 -2.05 11.77
N PRO A 175 7.15 -2.44 12.74
CA PRO A 175 8.55 -2.05 12.72
C PRO A 175 9.24 -2.59 11.45
N GLY A 176 10.11 -1.78 10.85
CA GLY A 176 10.89 -2.17 9.67
C GLY A 176 10.22 -1.89 8.32
N PRO A 177 10.87 -2.35 7.22
CA PRO A 177 10.34 -2.18 5.88
C PRO A 177 9.09 -3.05 5.66
N ARG A 178 8.14 -2.54 4.87
CA ARG A 178 6.99 -3.31 4.38
C ARG A 178 7.49 -4.57 3.66
N THR A 179 7.19 -5.76 4.14
CA THR A 179 7.62 -7.02 3.50
C THR A 179 9.15 -7.08 3.28
N PRO A 180 9.96 -7.28 4.34
CA PRO A 180 11.42 -7.22 4.27
C PRO A 180 12.04 -8.25 3.32
N SER A 181 11.37 -9.38 3.11
CA SER A 181 11.81 -10.47 2.24
C SER A 181 11.49 -10.27 0.76
N SER A 182 10.81 -9.18 0.38
CA SER A 182 10.37 -8.94 -1.00
C SER A 182 11.09 -7.76 -1.61
N ASP A 183 11.86 -8.01 -2.67
CA ASP A 183 12.50 -6.97 -3.48
C ASP A 183 11.48 -6.09 -4.22
N GLU A 184 10.26 -6.60 -4.45
CA GLU A 184 9.19 -5.90 -5.18
C GLU A 184 8.28 -5.06 -4.28
N GLY A 185 8.52 -5.04 -2.96
CA GLY A 185 7.72 -4.28 -1.99
C GLY A 185 6.52 -5.03 -1.39
N GLY A 186 6.31 -6.29 -1.79
CA GLY A 186 5.18 -7.11 -1.36
C GLY A 186 3.83 -6.67 -1.95
N PRO A 187 2.72 -7.28 -1.51
CA PRO A 187 1.40 -7.03 -2.08
C PRO A 187 0.84 -5.65 -1.68
N PRO A 188 0.11 -4.94 -2.56
CA PRO A 188 0.13 -5.14 -4.01
C PRO A 188 1.51 -4.80 -4.60
N GLY A 189 2.08 -5.74 -5.36
CA GLY A 189 3.37 -5.54 -6.01
C GLY A 189 3.23 -4.64 -7.22
N TYR A 190 3.93 -3.50 -7.23
CA TYR A 190 3.88 -2.54 -8.33
C TYR A 190 4.54 -3.11 -9.60
N LEU A 191 5.58 -3.93 -9.43
CA LEU A 191 6.25 -4.59 -10.54
C LEU A 191 5.43 -5.75 -11.09
N SER A 192 5.04 -6.69 -10.22
CA SER A 192 4.28 -7.89 -10.62
C SER A 192 2.96 -7.58 -11.28
N ASN A 193 2.20 -6.58 -10.82
CA ASN A 193 0.94 -6.18 -11.47
C ASN A 193 1.14 -5.34 -12.75
N GLY A 194 2.39 -5.05 -13.15
CA GLY A 194 2.69 -4.29 -14.36
C GLY A 194 2.46 -2.78 -14.26
N PHE A 195 2.28 -2.22 -13.06
CA PHE A 195 2.13 -0.79 -12.88
C PHE A 195 3.37 -0.03 -13.37
N LEU A 196 4.56 -0.47 -12.94
CA LEU A 196 5.82 0.16 -13.34
C LEU A 196 6.07 0.00 -14.85
N PHE A 197 5.61 -1.11 -15.43
CA PHE A 197 5.68 -1.34 -16.87
C PHE A 197 4.82 -0.34 -17.64
N ILE A 198 3.53 -0.23 -17.31
CA ILE A 198 2.62 0.73 -17.98
C ILE A 198 3.12 2.17 -17.78
N GLN A 199 3.50 2.55 -16.57
CA GLN A 199 4.03 3.89 -16.27
C GLN A 199 5.30 4.20 -17.09
N HIS A 200 6.24 3.24 -17.16
CA HIS A 200 7.48 3.38 -17.91
C HIS A 200 7.20 3.59 -19.39
N TYR A 201 6.38 2.74 -20.00
CA TYR A 201 6.12 2.79 -21.44
C TYR A 201 5.24 3.97 -21.88
N ILE A 202 4.30 4.43 -21.05
CA ILE A 202 3.56 5.68 -21.31
C ILE A 202 4.52 6.87 -21.30
N SER A 203 5.37 6.97 -20.27
CA SER A 203 6.39 8.02 -20.18
C SER A 203 7.35 7.96 -21.37
N ARG A 204 7.70 6.75 -21.81
CA ARG A 204 8.52 6.51 -23.00
C ARG A 204 7.83 6.99 -24.27
N ALA A 205 6.58 6.61 -24.46
CA ALA A 205 5.78 6.99 -25.61
C ALA A 205 5.62 8.50 -25.70
N TYR A 206 5.39 9.17 -24.57
CA TYR A 206 5.38 10.62 -24.48
C TYR A 206 6.71 11.24 -24.91
N ALA A 207 7.85 10.74 -24.41
CA ALA A 207 9.16 11.23 -24.82
C ALA A 207 9.38 11.08 -26.33
N TYR A 208 8.98 9.94 -26.91
CA TYR A 208 9.04 9.70 -28.36
C TYR A 208 8.13 10.63 -29.16
N GLN A 209 6.94 10.95 -28.64
CA GLN A 209 6.02 11.90 -29.26
C GLN A 209 6.62 13.32 -29.30
N GLN A 210 7.37 13.72 -28.27
CA GLN A 210 8.01 15.05 -28.23
C GLN A 210 9.27 15.13 -29.09
N LYS A 211 10.21 14.18 -28.94
CA LYS A 211 11.54 14.24 -29.58
C LYS A 211 12.01 12.85 -30.05
N PRO A 212 11.47 12.30 -31.14
CA PRO A 212 11.69 10.90 -31.52
C PRO A 212 13.16 10.54 -31.75
N ILE A 213 13.95 11.43 -32.36
CA ILE A 213 15.37 11.18 -32.68
C ILE A 213 16.22 11.13 -31.40
N GLU A 214 16.09 12.15 -30.54
CA GLU A 214 16.81 12.25 -29.27
C GLU A 214 16.45 11.09 -28.34
N THR A 215 15.16 10.79 -28.22
CA THR A 215 14.66 9.70 -27.39
C THR A 215 15.15 8.34 -27.87
N ARG A 216 15.19 8.11 -29.19
CA ARG A 216 15.77 6.88 -29.74
C ARG A 216 17.26 6.76 -29.42
N LYS A 217 18.02 7.85 -29.57
CA LYS A 217 19.45 7.86 -29.18
C LYS A 217 19.60 7.52 -27.69
N PHE A 218 18.84 8.14 -26.80
CA PHE A 218 18.90 7.86 -25.37
C PHE A 218 18.65 6.37 -25.07
N PHE A 219 17.56 5.81 -25.57
CA PHE A 219 17.21 4.42 -25.29
C PHE A 219 18.06 3.37 -26.00
N ASN A 220 18.79 3.74 -27.06
CA ASN A 220 19.80 2.87 -27.66
C ASN A 220 21.07 2.74 -26.79
N HIS A 221 21.41 3.76 -26.01
CA HIS A 221 22.57 3.73 -25.11
C HIS A 221 22.25 3.11 -23.74
N VAL A 222 20.99 3.18 -23.30
CA VAL A 222 20.55 2.59 -22.02
C VAL A 222 20.15 1.13 -22.24
N HIS A 223 21.04 0.22 -21.85
CA HIS A 223 20.87 -1.23 -22.08
C HIS A 223 19.93 -1.94 -21.10
N SER A 224 19.67 -1.39 -19.91
CA SER A 224 18.74 -2.00 -18.93
C SER A 224 17.86 -0.97 -18.21
N TYR A 225 16.58 -1.31 -18.05
CA TYR A 225 15.58 -0.49 -17.36
C TYR A 225 15.12 -1.24 -16.13
N ASN A 226 15.81 -0.95 -15.05
CA ASN A 226 15.67 -1.70 -13.84
C ASN A 226 15.16 -0.80 -12.74
N VAL A 227 14.30 -1.36 -11.91
CA VAL A 227 13.79 -0.74 -10.70
C VAL A 227 14.51 -1.31 -9.50
N LEU A 228 14.83 -0.43 -8.57
CA LEU A 228 15.40 -0.80 -7.30
C LEU A 228 14.50 -0.22 -6.23
N ARG A 229 14.05 -1.09 -5.33
CA ARG A 229 13.30 -0.66 -4.16
C ARG A 229 14.21 0.19 -3.26
N PHE A 230 13.65 1.27 -2.73
CA PHE A 230 14.40 2.18 -1.86
C PHE A 230 14.91 1.42 -0.61
N PRO A 231 16.19 1.55 -0.25
CA PRO A 231 16.75 0.87 0.92
C PRO A 231 16.10 1.38 2.20
N TYR A 232 16.00 0.51 3.20
CA TYR A 232 15.41 0.85 4.49
C TYR A 232 16.50 1.04 5.55
N PRO A 233 16.48 2.14 6.34
CA PRO A 233 17.51 2.42 7.33
C PRO A 233 17.54 1.37 8.46
N PRO A 234 18.62 1.31 9.25
CA PRO A 234 18.69 0.47 10.45
C PRO A 234 17.49 0.67 11.37
N TYR A 235 16.96 -0.41 11.96
CA TYR A 235 15.74 -0.37 12.77
C TYR A 235 15.72 -1.44 13.87
N ASN A 236 14.88 -1.21 14.88
CA ASN A 236 14.57 -2.20 15.90
C ASN A 236 13.31 -2.94 15.49
N ASN A 237 13.43 -4.24 15.23
CA ASN A 237 12.30 -5.12 14.99
C ASN A 237 11.76 -5.61 16.33
N ASP A 238 10.86 -4.82 16.93
CA ASP A 238 10.24 -5.13 18.21
C ASP A 238 8.74 -5.44 18.04
N GLN A 239 8.39 -6.72 18.06
CA GLN A 239 7.00 -7.16 17.95
C GLN A 239 6.18 -6.88 19.22
N PHE A 240 6.85 -6.72 20.37
CA PHE A 240 6.18 -6.31 21.61
C PHE A 240 5.62 -4.89 21.47
N MET A 241 6.40 -3.95 20.93
CA MET A 241 5.97 -2.57 20.73
C MET A 241 4.70 -2.48 19.87
N PHE A 242 4.65 -3.27 18.79
CA PHE A 242 3.47 -3.37 17.95
C PHE A 242 2.25 -3.88 18.73
N SER A 243 2.41 -4.95 19.52
CA SER A 243 1.34 -5.53 20.32
C SER A 243 0.84 -4.57 21.41
N LEU A 244 1.77 -3.84 22.04
CA LEU A 244 1.49 -2.85 23.07
C LEU A 244 0.58 -1.73 22.55
N GLN A 245 0.76 -1.30 21.30
CA GLN A 245 -0.08 -0.28 20.68
C GLN A 245 -1.59 -0.63 20.68
N PHE A 246 -1.92 -1.92 20.58
CA PHE A 246 -3.32 -2.40 20.64
C PHE A 246 -3.80 -2.64 22.07
N MET A 247 -2.93 -3.16 22.92
CA MET A 247 -3.30 -3.52 24.29
C MET A 247 -3.46 -2.29 25.18
N PHE A 248 -2.61 -1.27 25.01
CA PHE A 248 -2.57 -0.11 25.90
C PHE A 248 -3.90 0.68 25.93
N PRO A 249 -4.55 1.01 24.80
CA PRO A 249 -5.87 1.66 24.82
C PRO A 249 -6.94 0.83 25.54
N MET A 250 -6.94 -0.50 25.35
CA MET A 250 -7.89 -1.40 26.01
C MET A 250 -7.67 -1.41 27.53
N ILE A 251 -6.42 -1.49 27.96
CA ILE A 251 -6.04 -1.42 29.38
C ILE A 251 -6.52 -0.09 29.97
N MET A 252 -6.22 1.02 29.32
CA MET A 252 -6.62 2.35 29.80
C MET A 252 -8.14 2.47 29.90
N MET A 253 -8.89 2.01 28.91
CA MET A 253 -10.35 2.03 28.93
C MET A 253 -10.93 1.20 30.08
N ILE A 254 -10.41 -0.01 30.31
CA ILE A 254 -10.93 -0.91 31.35
C ILE A 254 -10.58 -0.40 32.75
N ILE A 255 -9.42 0.26 32.92
CA ILE A 255 -9.00 0.82 34.21
C ILE A 255 -9.74 2.13 34.55
N SER A 256 -10.25 2.85 33.54
CA SER A 256 -10.93 4.15 33.73
C SER A 256 -12.46 4.06 33.83
N VAL A 257 -13.01 2.84 33.81
CA VAL A 257 -14.42 2.51 34.10
C VAL A 257 -14.54 1.95 35.50
#